data_AF-A0A7W5X569-F1
#
_entry.id   AF-A0A7W5X569-F1
#
_cell.length_a   1.000
_cell.length_b   1.000
_cell.length_c   1.000
_cell.angle_alpha   90.00
_cell.angle_beta   90.00
_cell.angle_gamma   90.00
#
_symmetry.space_group_name_H-M   'P 1'
#
loop_
_entity.id
_entity.type
_entity.pdbx_description
1 polymer ?
#
loop_
_entity_poly.entity_id
_entity_poly.type
_entity_poly.pdbx_seq_one_letter_code
_entity_poly.pdbx_strand_id
1 'polypeptide(L)'
;MPHIVNHPRRLLTAIALVLLPAGALATMVTAGPSDGPLRCEIRATPQGGMVALEALAHADKRVSGTYSFHIESAGGGGGSNIDQSGAFDAAPGRAAMLGSVSLGAKGAVYDATLDITTGGKSISCSQRVGGAI
;
A
#
# COMPACT_ATOMS: atom_id res chain seq x y z
N MET A 1 -43.05 52.02 24.79
CA MET A 1 -42.24 52.33 23.61
C MET A 1 -42.66 51.38 22.48
N PRO A 2 -43.47 51.81 21.50
CA PRO A 2 -43.85 50.99 20.37
C PRO A 2 -42.82 51.13 19.24
N HIS A 3 -42.30 50.00 18.75
CA HIS A 3 -41.39 49.98 17.61
C HIS A 3 -42.18 50.14 16.30
N ILE A 4 -41.90 51.25 15.63
CA ILE A 4 -42.44 51.63 14.33
C ILE A 4 -41.88 50.68 13.26
N VAL A 5 -42.77 49.96 12.59
CA VAL A 5 -42.48 49.20 11.36
C VAL A 5 -42.29 50.20 10.23
N ASN A 6 -41.19 50.08 9.49
CA ASN A 6 -41.02 50.79 8.23
C ASN A 6 -40.53 49.81 7.15
N HIS A 7 -41.34 49.64 6.11
CA HIS A 7 -40.99 48.90 4.89
C HIS A 7 -41.14 49.85 3.71
N PRO A 8 -40.04 50.33 3.11
CA PRO A 8 -40.10 50.92 1.78
C PRO A 8 -39.99 49.81 0.72
N ARG A 9 -41.00 49.81 -0.15
CA ARG A 9 -41.17 48.91 -1.29
C ARG A 9 -40.23 49.29 -2.46
N ARG A 10 -39.58 48.26 -2.98
CA ARG A 10 -39.27 47.96 -4.40
C ARG A 10 -38.35 48.94 -5.16
N LEU A 11 -37.29 48.41 -5.76
CA LEU A 11 -37.18 48.21 -7.23
C LEU A 11 -35.79 47.67 -7.64
N LEU A 12 -35.83 46.65 -8.50
CA LEU A 12 -34.92 46.36 -9.63
C LEU A 12 -33.57 45.63 -9.40
N THR A 13 -33.61 44.33 -9.74
CA THR A 13 -32.71 43.60 -10.67
C THR A 13 -31.19 43.66 -10.48
N ALA A 14 -30.61 42.52 -10.09
CA ALA A 14 -29.44 41.95 -10.77
C ALA A 14 -29.42 40.42 -10.59
N ILE A 15 -29.46 39.72 -11.71
CA ILE A 15 -29.38 38.27 -11.84
C ILE A 15 -27.90 37.91 -11.70
N ALA A 16 -27.52 37.20 -10.64
CA ALA A 16 -26.21 36.55 -10.54
C ALA A 16 -26.44 35.05 -10.41
N LEU A 17 -26.57 34.40 -11.57
CA LEU A 17 -26.56 32.94 -11.69
C LEU A 17 -25.13 32.47 -11.39
N VAL A 18 -24.83 32.17 -10.13
CA VAL A 18 -23.57 31.55 -9.75
C VAL A 18 -23.62 30.09 -10.18
N LEU A 19 -23.01 29.78 -11.32
CA LEU A 19 -22.66 28.42 -11.71
C LEU A 19 -21.59 27.92 -10.73
N LEU A 20 -22.00 27.09 -9.77
CA LEU A 20 -21.08 26.27 -8.97
C LEU A 20 -20.77 25.02 -9.80
N PRO A 21 -19.56 24.87 -10.39
CA PRO A 21 -19.17 23.57 -10.92
C PRO A 21 -19.05 22.61 -9.74
N ALA A 22 -19.79 21.50 -9.83
CA ALA A 22 -19.79 20.41 -8.87
C ALA A 22 -18.34 19.96 -8.59
N GLY A 23 -17.93 20.04 -7.32
CA GLY A 23 -16.65 19.50 -6.87
C GLY A 23 -16.64 17.99 -7.12
N ALA A 24 -15.70 17.52 -7.94
CA ALA A 24 -15.40 16.11 -8.06
C ALA A 24 -14.85 15.61 -6.72
N LEU A 25 -15.67 14.87 -5.96
CA LEU A 25 -15.19 14.13 -4.81
C LEU A 25 -14.34 12.97 -5.34
N ALA A 26 -13.02 13.12 -5.30
CA ALA A 26 -12.11 12.01 -5.51
C ALA A 26 -12.34 11.00 -4.37
N THR A 27 -12.99 9.88 -4.66
CA THR A 27 -13.09 8.76 -3.73
C THR A 27 -11.70 8.17 -3.55
N MET A 28 -11.02 8.54 -2.46
CA MET A 28 -9.81 7.86 -2.02
C MET A 28 -10.21 6.43 -1.63
N VAL A 29 -9.95 5.46 -2.51
CA VAL A 29 -10.05 4.04 -2.16
C VAL A 29 -8.87 3.75 -1.22
N THR A 30 -9.13 3.77 0.08
CA THR A 30 -8.20 3.21 1.05
C THR A 30 -8.30 1.69 0.91
N ALA A 31 -7.26 1.06 0.34
CA ALA A 31 -7.16 -0.39 0.30
C ALA A 31 -7.09 -0.90 1.75
N GLY A 32 -8.22 -1.39 2.27
CA GLY A 32 -8.26 -2.06 3.56
C GLY A 32 -7.49 -3.39 3.51
N PRO A 33 -7.02 -3.90 4.66
CA PRO A 33 -6.34 -5.19 4.73
C PRO A 33 -7.26 -6.27 4.13
N SER A 34 -6.80 -6.89 3.05
CA SER A 34 -7.56 -7.90 2.34
C SER A 34 -7.56 -9.18 3.17
N ASP A 35 -8.54 -9.37 4.04
CA ASP A 35 -8.72 -10.62 4.83
C ASP A 35 -9.29 -11.75 3.96
N GLY A 36 -8.66 -11.95 2.80
CA GLY A 36 -8.89 -13.10 1.96
C GLY A 36 -8.20 -14.34 2.54
N PRO A 37 -8.53 -15.54 2.02
CA PRO A 37 -7.97 -16.83 2.49
C PRO A 37 -6.46 -17.00 2.24
N LEU A 38 -5.81 -15.95 1.73
CA LEU A 38 -4.39 -15.83 1.44
C LEU A 38 -3.97 -14.41 1.82
N ARG A 39 -2.88 -14.31 2.58
CA ARG A 39 -2.25 -13.06 3.00
C ARG A 39 -0.78 -13.10 2.61
N CYS A 40 -0.25 -11.96 2.23
CA CYS A 40 1.19 -11.79 2.02
C CYS A 40 1.80 -10.98 3.17
N GLU A 41 3.04 -11.28 3.50
CA GLU A 41 3.85 -10.57 4.49
C GLU A 41 5.27 -10.41 3.95
N ILE A 42 5.85 -9.22 4.15
CA ILE A 42 7.28 -9.00 3.99
C ILE A 42 7.84 -8.77 5.39
N ARG A 43 8.69 -9.69 5.85
CA ARG A 43 9.32 -9.59 7.16
C ARG A 43 10.73 -9.04 7.02
N ALA A 44 11.04 -8.02 7.82
CA ALA A 44 12.37 -7.44 7.91
C ALA A 44 13.00 -7.79 9.26
N THR A 45 14.12 -8.51 9.23
CA THR A 45 14.81 -8.97 10.44
C THR A 45 16.24 -8.43 10.45
N PRO A 46 16.63 -7.57 11.42
CA PRO A 46 18.01 -7.12 11.56
C PRO A 46 18.97 -8.28 11.83
N GLN A 47 20.11 -8.30 11.15
CA GLN A 47 21.16 -9.32 11.26
C GLN A 47 22.55 -8.68 11.27
N GLY A 48 22.97 -8.12 12.41
CA GLY A 48 24.37 -7.68 12.61
C GLY A 48 24.94 -6.79 11.50
N GLY A 49 24.36 -5.61 11.26
CA GLY A 49 24.76 -4.69 10.19
C GLY A 49 24.12 -4.98 8.83
N MET A 50 23.42 -6.12 8.70
CA MET A 50 22.56 -6.48 7.59
C MET A 50 21.09 -6.43 8.02
N VAL A 51 20.19 -6.52 7.05
CA VAL A 51 18.77 -6.81 7.24
C VAL A 51 18.37 -7.94 6.31
N ALA A 52 17.70 -8.95 6.85
CA ALA A 52 17.08 -9.99 6.04
C ALA A 52 15.65 -9.58 5.69
N LEU A 53 15.31 -9.66 4.40
CA LEU A 53 13.95 -9.47 3.91
C LEU A 53 13.42 -10.81 3.45
N GLU A 54 12.34 -11.26 4.09
CA GLU A 54 11.69 -12.55 3.82
C GLU A 54 10.30 -12.30 3.24
N ALA A 55 10.01 -12.92 2.10
CA ALA A 55 8.69 -12.94 1.48
C ALA A 55 7.92 -14.15 2.01
N LEU A 56 6.76 -13.91 2.62
CA LEU A 56 5.96 -14.92 3.29
C LEU A 56 4.52 -14.92 2.75
N ALA A 57 3.97 -16.12 2.57
CA ALA A 57 2.56 -16.34 2.28
C ALA A 57 1.88 -17.06 3.45
N HIS A 58 0.76 -16.53 3.92
CA HIS A 58 -0.11 -17.20 4.89
C HIS A 58 -1.40 -17.60 4.21
N ALA A 59 -1.84 -18.84 4.39
CA ALA A 59 -3.06 -19.33 3.77
C ALA A 59 -3.94 -20.07 4.78
N ASP A 60 -5.25 -19.83 4.74
CA ASP A 60 -6.21 -20.50 5.63
C ASP A 60 -6.61 -21.90 5.11
N LYS A 61 -6.21 -22.21 3.88
CA LYS A 61 -6.39 -23.49 3.21
C LYS A 61 -5.21 -23.78 2.29
N ARG A 62 -5.11 -25.01 1.80
CA ARG A 62 -4.09 -25.33 0.79
C ARG A 62 -4.32 -24.52 -0.47
N VAL A 63 -3.27 -23.84 -0.93
CA VAL A 63 -3.29 -23.02 -2.13
C VAL A 63 -1.92 -23.08 -2.80
N SER A 64 -1.93 -23.05 -4.12
CA SER A 64 -0.73 -23.02 -4.95
C SER A 64 -0.84 -21.87 -5.93
N GLY A 65 0.29 -21.35 -6.37
CA GLY A 65 0.32 -20.27 -7.34
C GLY A 65 1.74 -19.83 -7.63
N THR A 66 1.87 -18.56 -8.01
CA THR A 66 3.16 -17.92 -8.27
C THR A 66 3.32 -16.66 -7.46
N TYR A 67 4.57 -16.28 -7.23
CA TYR A 67 4.91 -15.01 -6.58
C TYR A 67 5.97 -14.25 -7.36
N SER A 68 6.03 -12.94 -7.13
CA SER A 68 7.11 -12.05 -7.53
C SER A 68 7.50 -11.20 -6.32
N PHE A 69 8.77 -11.25 -5.92
CA PHE A 69 9.36 -10.50 -4.83
C PHE A 69 10.41 -9.55 -5.39
N HIS A 70 10.06 -8.28 -5.43
CA HIS A 70 10.85 -7.19 -5.99
C HIS A 70 11.41 -6.33 -4.86
N ILE A 71 12.69 -5.98 -4.93
CA ILE A 71 13.34 -5.13 -3.94
C ILE A 71 14.21 -4.10 -4.64
N GLU A 72 13.86 -2.84 -4.45
CA GLU A 72 14.59 -1.70 -4.98
C GLU A 72 15.34 -0.98 -3.84
N SER A 73 16.61 -0.64 -4.05
CA SER A 73 17.30 0.27 -3.12
C SER A 73 16.93 1.72 -3.42
N ALA A 74 16.32 2.41 -2.46
CA ALA A 74 15.87 3.79 -2.57
C ALA A 74 16.85 4.82 -1.94
N GLY A 75 18.11 4.44 -1.69
CA GLY A 75 19.15 5.27 -1.05
C GLY A 75 20.21 5.83 -2.01
N GLY A 76 21.00 6.80 -1.56
CA GLY A 76 21.95 7.56 -2.39
C GLY A 76 23.27 6.85 -2.78
N GLY A 77 23.46 5.58 -2.40
CA GLY A 77 24.71 4.83 -2.57
C GLY A 77 24.87 4.06 -3.89
N GLY A 78 23.92 4.18 -4.83
CA GLY A 78 23.84 3.37 -6.05
C GLY A 78 22.65 2.41 -5.99
N GLY A 79 21.92 2.31 -7.11
CA GLY A 79 20.71 1.51 -7.24
C GLY A 79 21.02 0.02 -7.39
N SER A 80 20.40 -0.82 -6.58
CA SER A 80 20.31 -2.27 -6.77
C SER A 80 18.83 -2.64 -6.89
N ASN A 81 18.55 -3.54 -7.83
CA ASN A 81 17.24 -4.14 -7.99
C ASN A 81 17.37 -5.67 -7.87
N ILE A 82 16.48 -6.29 -7.11
CA ILE A 82 16.43 -7.74 -6.92
C ILE A 82 15.02 -8.22 -7.23
N ASP A 83 14.94 -9.16 -8.16
CA ASP A 83 13.69 -9.82 -8.56
C ASP A 83 13.82 -11.33 -8.32
N GLN A 84 12.98 -11.86 -7.42
CA GLN A 84 12.81 -13.29 -7.23
C GLN A 84 11.39 -13.68 -7.56
N SER A 85 11.20 -14.74 -8.34
CA SER A 85 9.87 -15.24 -8.64
C SER A 85 9.89 -16.76 -8.68
N GLY A 86 8.73 -17.37 -8.46
CA GLY A 86 8.62 -18.81 -8.46
C GLY A 86 7.20 -19.30 -8.23
N ALA A 87 7.02 -20.60 -8.40
CA ALA A 87 5.85 -21.30 -7.92
C ALA A 87 5.94 -21.49 -6.40
N PHE A 88 4.79 -21.60 -5.74
CA PHE A 88 4.73 -21.93 -4.32
C PHE A 88 3.51 -22.79 -3.99
N ASP A 89 3.62 -23.48 -2.86
CA ASP A 89 2.53 -24.18 -2.19
C ASP A 89 2.46 -23.71 -0.74
N ALA A 90 1.28 -23.27 -0.31
CA ALA A 90 1.02 -22.86 1.07
C ALA A 90 -0.06 -23.74 1.70
N ALA A 91 0.05 -23.96 3.00
CA ALA A 91 -0.88 -24.78 3.78
C ALA A 91 -1.24 -24.06 5.09
N PRO A 92 -2.40 -24.35 5.69
CA PRO A 92 -2.81 -23.74 6.93
C PRO A 92 -1.87 -24.06 8.09
N GLY A 93 -1.75 -23.10 9.02
CA GLY A 93 -1.01 -23.23 10.27
C GLY A 93 0.48 -22.89 10.20
N ARG A 94 1.04 -22.59 9.01
CA ARG A 94 2.41 -22.11 8.87
C ARG A 94 2.56 -21.19 7.66
N ALA A 95 3.31 -20.09 7.83
CA ALA A 95 3.74 -19.25 6.72
C ALA A 95 4.64 -20.05 5.76
N ALA A 96 4.37 -19.97 4.45
CA ALA A 96 5.25 -20.47 3.42
C ALA A 96 6.33 -19.41 3.13
N MET A 97 7.61 -19.79 3.24
CA MET A 97 8.74 -18.96 2.83
C MET A 97 8.86 -19.00 1.32
N LEU A 98 8.64 -17.86 0.66
CA LEU A 98 8.69 -17.74 -0.79
C LEU A 98 10.11 -17.43 -1.26
N GLY A 99 10.76 -16.47 -0.61
CA GLY A 99 12.12 -16.03 -0.90
C GLY A 99 12.73 -15.27 0.28
N SER A 100 14.05 -15.18 0.30
CA SER A 100 14.79 -14.45 1.34
C SER A 100 16.03 -13.82 0.73
N VAL A 101 16.34 -12.59 1.15
CA VAL A 101 17.58 -11.90 0.81
C VAL A 101 18.19 -11.28 2.06
N SER A 102 19.50 -11.08 2.06
CA SER A 102 20.22 -10.34 3.09
C SER A 102 20.91 -9.13 2.47
N LEU A 103 20.64 -7.95 3.01
CA LEU A 103 21.04 -6.67 2.44
C LEU A 103 21.76 -5.83 3.49
N GLY A 104 22.68 -4.96 3.08
CA GLY A 104 23.39 -4.06 4.00
C GLY A 104 22.43 -3.05 4.63
N ALA A 105 22.40 -2.93 5.95
CA ALA A 105 21.45 -2.02 6.62
C ALA A 105 21.97 -0.56 6.72
N LYS A 106 23.29 -0.36 6.66
CA LYS A 106 23.91 0.95 6.96
C LYS A 106 23.62 1.97 5.85
N GLY A 107 22.83 2.99 6.16
CA GLY A 107 22.55 4.12 5.26
C GLY A 107 21.76 3.74 4.01
N ALA A 108 21.28 2.51 3.93
CA ALA A 108 20.46 2.02 2.83
C ALA A 108 18.98 2.18 3.18
N VAL A 109 18.16 2.34 2.13
CA VAL A 109 16.72 2.23 2.22
C VAL A 109 16.27 1.27 1.13
N TYR A 110 15.37 0.36 1.46
CA TYR A 110 14.84 -0.64 0.55
C TYR A 110 13.32 -0.54 0.50
N ASP A 111 12.78 -0.46 -0.72
CA ASP A 111 11.36 -0.69 -0.99
C ASP A 111 11.21 -2.11 -1.50
N ALA A 112 10.48 -2.92 -0.74
CA ALA A 112 10.20 -4.30 -1.09
C ALA A 112 8.71 -4.45 -1.43
N THR A 113 8.41 -5.14 -2.52
CA THR A 113 7.04 -5.45 -2.96
C THR A 113 6.92 -6.94 -3.22
N LEU A 114 5.87 -7.55 -2.69
CA LEU A 114 5.55 -8.96 -2.87
C LEU A 114 4.18 -9.08 -3.51
N ASP A 115 4.15 -9.59 -4.72
CA ASP A 115 2.95 -9.93 -5.46
C ASP A 115 2.74 -11.44 -5.45
N ILE A 116 1.53 -11.90 -5.11
CA ILE A 116 1.17 -13.31 -5.11
C ILE A 116 -0.06 -13.50 -5.99
N THR A 117 0.00 -14.44 -6.93
CA THR A 117 -1.10 -14.78 -7.83
C THR A 117 -1.56 -16.22 -7.60
N THR A 118 -2.85 -16.41 -7.28
CA THR A 118 -3.49 -17.71 -7.07
C THR A 118 -4.89 -17.72 -7.65
N GLY A 119 -5.27 -18.79 -8.37
CA GLY A 119 -6.63 -18.93 -8.93
C GLY A 119 -7.11 -17.73 -9.76
N GLY A 120 -6.19 -17.06 -10.48
CA GLY A 120 -6.48 -15.88 -11.28
C GLY A 120 -6.66 -14.57 -10.50
N LYS A 121 -6.43 -14.56 -9.19
CA LYS A 121 -6.45 -13.37 -8.34
C LYS A 121 -5.04 -13.03 -7.86
N SER A 122 -4.74 -11.74 -7.79
CA SER A 122 -3.46 -11.25 -7.27
C SER A 122 -3.67 -10.43 -6.00
N ILE A 123 -2.79 -10.61 -5.03
CA ILE A 123 -2.66 -9.76 -3.85
C ILE A 123 -1.24 -9.19 -3.81
N SER A 124 -1.10 -8.01 -3.22
CA SER A 124 0.18 -7.32 -3.11
C SER A 124 0.36 -6.73 -1.72
N CYS A 125 1.60 -6.76 -1.21
CA CYS A 125 2.01 -6.02 -0.04
C CYS A 125 3.40 -5.42 -0.26
N SER A 126 3.63 -4.28 0.36
CA SER A 126 4.91 -3.58 0.30
C SER A 126 5.43 -3.28 1.70
N GLN A 127 6.75 -3.18 1.82
CA GLN A 127 7.45 -2.84 3.04
C GLN A 127 8.65 -1.97 2.71
N ARG A 128 8.78 -0.85 3.43
CA ARG A 128 9.97 0.01 3.35
C ARG A 128 10.84 -0.22 4.57
N VAL A 129 12.13 -0.44 4.35
CA VAL A 129 13.09 -0.78 5.41
C VAL A 129 14.32 0.12 5.32
N GLY A 130 14.72 0.70 6.45
CA GLY A 130 15.82 1.67 6.52
C GLY A 130 15.34 3.12 6.44
N GLY A 131 16.30 4.05 6.34
CA GLY A 131 16.08 5.49 6.47
C GLY A 131 16.71 6.06 7.75
N ALA A 132 17.11 7.33 7.72
CA ALA A 132 17.68 8.01 8.88
C ALA A 132 16.61 8.24 9.96
N ILE A 133 16.98 7.97 11.21
CA ILE A 133 16.50 8.72 12.38
C ILE A 133 17.47 9.88 12.63
#